data_AF-A0A7Y1ZN16-F1
#
_entry.id   AF-A0A7Y1ZN16-F1
#
_cell.length_a   1.000
_cell.length_b   1.000
_cell.length_c   1.000
_cell.angle_alpha   90.00
_cell.angle_beta   90.00
_cell.angle_gamma   90.00
#
_symmetry.space_group_name_H-M   'P 1'
#
loop_
_entity.id
_entity.type
_entity.pdbx_description
1 polymer ?
#
loop_
_entity_poly.entity_id
_entity_poly.type
_entity_poly.pdbx_seq_one_letter_code
_entity_poly.pdbx_strand_id
1 'polypeptide(L)'
;ELMTGIVGTNEQVPIPAADYSAPIPLQANAGSNPKTRDAALAIAVNGVPIFDYTGGGEMSSDDLYHHQTQHDTLLTEQLDHCGGHAGRGDDYHYHVAPECMIETMQNAGDDAIIGWAFDGFPLYGSNNPDGTPITENELDVCNGQADEVFGYRYHTSDAPPYIIQCLMGEVADLGNLPRIAPLRPAQGSSPLAAGRPPRGGVENLTFTRSDSGTRSLDYFYHGEAYYIRYKASETPDCYELETRTVTNDGVVKSGEYCR
;
A
#
# COMPACT_ATOMS: atom_id res chain seq x y z
N GLU A 1 2.47 4.34 14.63
CA GLU A 1 1.64 3.10 14.67
C GLU A 1 0.86 3.02 13.37
N LEU A 2 0.64 1.82 12.83
CA LEU A 2 -0.02 1.64 11.54
C LEU A 2 -1.39 2.32 11.50
N MET A 3 -1.78 2.85 10.36
CA MET A 3 -3.04 3.56 10.07
C MET A 3 -3.31 4.82 10.90
N THR A 4 -2.53 5.12 11.94
CA THR A 4 -2.82 6.21 12.87
C THR A 4 -2.29 7.54 12.33
N GLY A 5 -3.07 8.61 12.49
CA GLY A 5 -2.71 9.96 12.04
C GLY A 5 -3.09 10.28 10.59
N ILE A 6 -3.68 9.32 9.86
CA ILE A 6 -4.21 9.55 8.51
C ILE A 6 -5.33 10.59 8.57
N VAL A 7 -5.27 11.60 7.70
CA VAL A 7 -6.30 12.64 7.57
C VAL A 7 -7.23 12.33 6.38
N GLY A 8 -6.67 11.93 5.24
CA GLY A 8 -7.39 11.56 4.02
C GLY A 8 -7.88 10.12 3.98
N THR A 9 -8.42 9.58 5.08
CA THR A 9 -8.77 8.14 5.17
C THR A 9 -9.72 7.70 4.08
N ASN A 10 -9.43 6.58 3.39
CA ASN A 10 -10.36 5.94 2.47
C ASN A 10 -11.38 5.03 3.17
N GLU A 11 -11.44 5.04 4.51
CA GLU A 11 -12.31 4.20 5.33
C GLU A 11 -12.15 2.69 5.05
N GLN A 12 -10.90 2.23 4.92
CA GLN A 12 -10.53 0.81 4.87
C GLN A 12 -9.64 0.46 6.08
N VAL A 13 -9.53 -0.84 6.38
CA VAL A 13 -8.74 -1.34 7.53
C VAL A 13 -7.84 -2.49 7.12
N PRO A 14 -6.70 -2.70 7.80
CA PRO A 14 -5.78 -3.76 7.43
C PRO A 14 -6.24 -5.12 7.97
N ILE A 15 -6.82 -5.95 7.11
CA ILE A 15 -7.30 -7.29 7.41
C ILE A 15 -6.31 -8.32 6.85
N PRO A 16 -5.78 -9.24 7.68
CA PRO A 16 -4.83 -10.25 7.22
C PRO A 16 -5.32 -11.01 5.99
N ALA A 17 -4.41 -11.28 5.05
CA ALA A 17 -4.63 -12.14 3.90
C ALA A 17 -3.73 -13.36 4.04
N ALA A 18 -4.22 -14.42 4.71
CA ALA A 18 -3.40 -15.55 5.13
C ALA A 18 -2.74 -16.30 3.95
N ASP A 19 -3.44 -16.40 2.82
CA ASP A 19 -2.99 -17.11 1.62
C ASP A 19 -2.33 -16.18 0.58
N TYR A 20 -2.00 -14.93 0.94
CA TYR A 20 -1.30 -14.03 0.03
C TYR A 20 0.12 -14.52 -0.25
N SER A 21 0.44 -14.66 -1.54
CA SER A 21 1.76 -15.08 -2.02
C SER A 21 2.27 -14.11 -3.06
N ALA A 22 3.53 -13.73 -2.95
CA ALA A 22 4.23 -12.77 -3.78
C ALA A 22 5.47 -13.41 -4.43
N PRO A 23 5.31 -14.33 -5.41
CA PRO A 23 6.44 -14.96 -6.06
C PRO A 23 7.26 -13.95 -6.87
N ILE A 24 8.58 -13.96 -6.65
CA ILE A 24 9.53 -13.08 -7.33
C ILE A 24 10.42 -13.91 -8.26
N PRO A 25 10.58 -13.54 -9.54
CA PRO A 25 11.55 -14.17 -10.42
C PRO A 25 12.97 -14.05 -9.85
N LEU A 26 13.69 -15.17 -9.76
CA LEU A 26 15.09 -15.16 -9.29
C LEU A 26 16.07 -14.56 -10.31
N GLN A 27 15.65 -14.48 -11.58
CA GLN A 27 16.41 -13.88 -12.66
C GLN A 27 15.52 -12.87 -13.36
N ALA A 28 15.81 -11.59 -13.16
CA ALA A 28 15.15 -10.50 -13.86
C ALA A 28 15.69 -10.41 -15.29
N ASN A 29 14.79 -10.17 -16.25
CA ASN A 29 15.14 -9.82 -17.62
C ASN A 29 14.74 -8.37 -17.85
N ALA A 30 15.65 -7.57 -18.41
CA ALA A 30 15.34 -6.18 -18.74
C ALA A 30 14.26 -6.12 -19.82
N GLY A 31 13.24 -5.30 -19.60
CA GLY A 31 12.28 -4.90 -20.61
C GLY A 31 12.69 -3.59 -21.28
N SER A 32 11.85 -3.13 -22.20
CA SER A 32 12.10 -1.89 -22.95
C SER A 32 11.08 -0.77 -22.67
N ASN A 33 9.97 -1.08 -21.99
CA ASN A 33 8.88 -0.13 -21.76
C ASN A 33 8.36 -0.27 -20.32
N PRO A 34 8.04 0.84 -19.64
CA PRO A 34 7.36 0.83 -18.35
C PRO A 34 6.05 0.05 -18.39
N LYS A 35 5.77 -0.70 -17.32
CA LYS A 35 4.53 -1.44 -17.12
C LYS A 35 3.86 -0.98 -15.83
N THR A 36 2.64 -0.52 -15.94
CA THR A 36 1.78 -0.07 -14.84
C THR A 36 0.78 -1.15 -14.44
N ARG A 37 0.17 -1.01 -13.27
CA ARG A 37 -1.02 -1.76 -12.84
C ARG A 37 -1.68 -1.06 -11.65
N ASP A 38 -3.01 -1.13 -11.56
CA ASP A 38 -3.81 -0.82 -10.35
C ASP A 38 -3.70 -1.93 -9.28
N ALA A 39 -2.48 -2.20 -8.81
CA ALA A 39 -2.15 -3.14 -7.73
C ALA A 39 -0.67 -3.00 -7.36
N ALA A 40 -0.24 -3.76 -6.36
CA ALA A 40 1.16 -3.86 -5.98
C ALA A 40 2.09 -4.09 -7.19
N LEU A 41 3.22 -3.39 -7.18
CA LEU A 41 4.33 -3.55 -8.12
C LEU A 41 5.47 -4.35 -7.47
N ALA A 42 5.59 -4.26 -6.14
CA ALA A 42 6.64 -4.89 -5.37
C ALA A 42 6.12 -5.44 -4.04
N ILE A 43 6.96 -6.23 -3.38
CA ILE A 43 6.76 -6.73 -2.02
C ILE A 43 7.94 -6.29 -1.16
N ALA A 44 7.67 -5.67 -0.01
CA ALA A 44 8.69 -5.31 0.96
C ALA A 44 9.19 -6.56 1.70
N VAL A 45 10.39 -6.51 2.30
CA VAL A 45 10.99 -7.66 3.01
C VAL A 45 10.18 -8.13 4.23
N ASN A 46 9.30 -7.29 4.77
CA ASN A 46 8.34 -7.66 5.83
C ASN A 46 7.03 -8.28 5.29
N GLY A 47 6.91 -8.48 3.98
CA GLY A 47 5.74 -9.05 3.32
C GLY A 47 4.60 -8.06 3.07
N VAL A 48 4.82 -6.75 3.25
CA VAL A 48 3.82 -5.72 2.94
C VAL A 48 3.95 -5.29 1.47
N PRO A 49 2.85 -5.28 0.70
CA PRO A 49 2.89 -4.85 -0.69
C PRO A 49 3.33 -3.39 -0.87
N ILE A 50 3.90 -3.08 -2.02
CA ILE A 50 4.32 -1.73 -2.41
C ILE A 50 3.61 -1.37 -3.71
N PHE A 51 2.90 -0.26 -3.70
CA PHE A 51 2.15 0.30 -4.83
C PHE A 51 2.90 1.52 -5.37
N ASP A 52 2.49 2.02 -6.53
CA ASP A 52 2.90 3.35 -6.98
C ASP A 52 2.36 4.44 -6.03
N TYR A 53 2.88 5.67 -6.09
CA TYR A 53 2.51 6.72 -5.13
C TYR A 53 1.06 7.22 -5.18
N THR A 54 0.29 6.81 -6.20
CA THR A 54 -1.06 7.33 -6.43
C THR A 54 -2.13 6.49 -5.76
N GLY A 55 -3.16 7.18 -5.26
CA GLY A 55 -4.41 6.63 -4.77
C GLY A 55 -5.43 6.76 -5.89
N GLY A 56 -5.59 5.71 -6.69
CA GLY A 56 -6.40 5.77 -7.91
C GLY A 56 -6.32 4.50 -8.70
N GLY A 57 -7.04 4.44 -9.83
CA GLY A 57 -6.86 3.35 -10.78
C GLY A 57 -5.49 3.41 -11.47
N GLU A 58 -5.28 2.52 -12.42
CA GLU A 58 -4.00 2.37 -13.10
C GLU A 58 -3.59 3.65 -13.85
N MET A 59 -2.36 4.14 -13.62
CA MET A 59 -1.76 5.18 -14.43
C MET A 59 -1.55 4.70 -15.87
N SER A 60 -1.85 5.54 -16.85
CA SER A 60 -1.39 5.30 -18.21
C SER A 60 0.12 5.53 -18.34
N SER A 61 0.70 5.06 -19.44
CA SER A 61 2.12 5.31 -19.72
C SER A 61 2.45 6.80 -19.89
N ASP A 62 1.49 7.62 -20.33
CA ASP A 62 1.66 9.07 -20.42
C ASP A 62 1.60 9.73 -19.03
N ASP A 63 0.75 9.20 -18.13
CA ASP A 63 0.60 9.71 -16.77
C ASP A 63 1.90 9.60 -15.95
N LEU A 64 2.76 8.60 -16.24
CA LEU A 64 4.06 8.42 -15.59
C LEU A 64 4.99 9.64 -15.72
N TYR A 65 4.82 10.44 -16.76
CA TYR A 65 5.64 11.63 -17.03
C TYR A 65 5.02 12.92 -16.48
N HIS A 66 3.94 12.82 -15.71
CA HIS A 66 3.23 13.94 -15.12
C HIS A 66 2.93 13.67 -13.64
N HIS A 67 3.25 14.63 -12.77
CA HIS A 67 2.93 14.50 -11.34
C HIS A 67 1.42 14.56 -11.12
N GLN A 68 0.86 13.45 -10.66
CA GLN A 68 -0.58 13.26 -10.43
C GLN A 68 -0.99 13.83 -9.05
N THR A 69 -0.85 15.14 -8.84
CA THR A 69 -1.03 15.77 -7.52
C THR A 69 -2.39 15.53 -6.87
N GLN A 70 -3.44 15.28 -7.65
CA GLN A 70 -4.78 14.98 -7.13
C GLN A 70 -4.94 13.53 -6.65
N HIS A 71 -4.05 12.65 -7.08
CA HIS A 71 -4.02 11.24 -6.71
C HIS A 71 -2.85 10.91 -5.82
N ASP A 72 -1.84 11.77 -5.68
CA ASP A 72 -0.70 11.57 -4.79
C ASP A 72 -1.15 11.31 -3.34
N THR A 73 -0.91 10.09 -2.85
CA THR A 73 -1.38 9.64 -1.52
C THR A 73 -0.72 10.40 -0.37
N LEU A 74 0.51 10.89 -0.56
CA LEU A 74 1.19 11.72 0.42
C LEU A 74 0.57 13.11 0.47
N LEU A 75 0.36 13.75 -0.69
CA LEU A 75 -0.25 15.09 -0.77
C LEU A 75 -1.73 15.11 -0.38
N THR A 76 -2.43 14.00 -0.57
CA THR A 76 -3.81 13.82 -0.14
C THR A 76 -3.93 13.26 1.28
N GLU A 77 -2.82 13.21 2.03
CA GLU A 77 -2.73 12.87 3.45
C GLU A 77 -3.35 11.49 3.79
N GLN A 78 -3.23 10.53 2.88
CA GLN A 78 -3.81 9.19 3.02
C GLN A 78 -2.89 8.23 3.78
N LEU A 79 -1.63 8.59 4.00
CA LEU A 79 -0.60 7.71 4.54
C LEU A 79 -0.40 7.93 6.04
N ASP A 80 -0.11 6.84 6.75
CA ASP A 80 0.41 6.93 8.10
C ASP A 80 1.91 7.29 8.11
N HIS A 81 2.48 7.46 9.29
CA HIS A 81 3.90 7.78 9.44
C HIS A 81 4.85 6.67 8.92
N CYS A 82 4.37 5.44 8.78
CA CYS A 82 5.14 4.34 8.23
C CYS A 82 5.13 4.30 6.69
N GLY A 83 4.48 5.27 6.03
CA GLY A 83 4.47 5.43 4.58
C GLY A 83 3.40 4.61 3.85
N GLY A 84 2.38 4.13 4.55
CA GLY A 84 1.34 3.27 3.97
C GLY A 84 -0.07 3.50 4.51
N HIS A 85 -1.02 2.79 3.93
CA HIS A 85 -2.42 2.75 4.36
C HIS A 85 -3.10 1.45 3.90
N ALA A 86 -4.35 1.24 4.29
CA ALA A 86 -5.14 0.10 3.86
C ALA A 86 -5.93 0.42 2.58
N GLY A 87 -5.82 -0.43 1.56
CA GLY A 87 -6.56 -0.28 0.31
C GLY A 87 -7.89 -1.03 0.26
N ARG A 88 -8.47 -1.08 -0.94
CA ARG A 88 -9.75 -1.77 -1.21
C ARG A 88 -9.73 -3.28 -0.99
N GLY A 89 -8.55 -3.89 -0.93
CA GLY A 89 -8.40 -5.29 -0.54
C GLY A 89 -8.45 -5.50 0.97
N ASP A 90 -8.70 -4.43 1.74
CA ASP A 90 -8.44 -4.34 3.18
C ASP A 90 -6.99 -4.76 3.48
N ASP A 91 -6.05 -4.37 2.62
CA ASP A 91 -4.63 -4.71 2.69
C ASP A 91 -3.81 -3.47 2.99
N TYR A 92 -2.98 -3.51 4.04
CA TYR A 92 -2.00 -2.46 4.28
C TYR A 92 -0.89 -2.54 3.25
N HIS A 93 -0.54 -1.41 2.62
CA HIS A 93 0.55 -1.32 1.65
C HIS A 93 1.22 0.04 1.67
N TYR A 94 2.46 0.10 1.17
CA TYR A 94 3.25 1.31 1.08
C TYR A 94 3.03 2.03 -0.26
N HIS A 95 3.04 3.37 -0.21
CA HIS A 95 3.08 4.25 -1.37
C HIS A 95 4.32 5.15 -1.40
N VAL A 96 5.07 5.20 -0.29
CA VAL A 96 6.35 5.92 -0.14
C VAL A 96 7.32 5.02 0.64
N ALA A 97 8.48 5.55 1.01
CA ALA A 97 9.48 4.82 1.80
C ALA A 97 8.85 4.09 3.02
N PRO A 98 9.07 2.77 3.18
CA PRO A 98 8.60 1.97 4.33
C PRO A 98 9.32 2.29 5.65
N GLU A 99 9.28 3.53 6.13
CA GLU A 99 10.14 4.05 7.22
C GLU A 99 10.19 3.13 8.44
N CYS A 100 9.03 2.81 9.03
CA CYS A 100 8.96 1.96 10.22
C CYS A 100 9.52 0.54 9.99
N MET A 101 9.43 0.00 8.78
CA MET A 101 10.01 -1.30 8.45
C MET A 101 11.53 -1.19 8.40
N ILE A 102 12.05 -0.20 7.66
CA ILE A 102 13.48 0.08 7.51
C ILE A 102 14.14 0.29 8.87
N GLU A 103 13.54 1.09 9.75
CA GLU A 103 14.03 1.35 11.12
C GLU A 103 14.21 0.08 11.97
N THR A 104 13.46 -0.99 11.66
CA THR A 104 13.50 -2.26 12.40
C THR A 104 14.36 -3.34 11.75
N MET A 105 14.88 -3.08 10.54
CA MET A 105 15.73 -4.05 9.83
C MET A 105 17.05 -4.24 10.57
N GLN A 106 17.45 -5.50 10.76
CA GLN A 106 18.74 -5.83 11.39
C GLN A 106 19.94 -5.41 10.54
N ASN A 107 19.77 -5.43 9.22
CA ASN A 107 20.75 -5.01 8.23
C ASN A 107 20.43 -3.62 7.64
N ALA A 108 19.72 -2.75 8.38
CA ALA A 108 19.43 -1.40 7.91
C ALA A 108 20.73 -0.68 7.49
N GLY A 109 20.71 -0.06 6.31
CA GLY A 109 21.85 0.56 5.67
C GLY A 109 21.55 0.86 4.20
N ASP A 110 22.43 1.61 3.54
CA ASP A 110 22.22 2.02 2.14
C ASP A 110 22.26 0.83 1.16
N ASP A 111 23.00 -0.24 1.50
CA ASP A 111 23.07 -1.50 0.74
C ASP A 111 21.95 -2.49 1.09
N ALA A 112 21.02 -2.10 1.97
CA ALA A 112 19.91 -2.96 2.34
C ALA A 112 18.85 -3.00 1.24
N ILE A 113 18.56 -4.20 0.74
CA ILE A 113 17.38 -4.43 -0.09
C ILE A 113 16.15 -4.38 0.82
N ILE A 114 15.26 -3.42 0.58
CA ILE A 114 14.04 -3.21 1.35
C ILE A 114 12.83 -3.92 0.72
N GLY A 115 12.94 -4.38 -0.53
CA GLY A 115 11.90 -5.12 -1.21
C GLY A 115 12.31 -5.64 -2.58
N TRP A 116 11.40 -6.32 -3.24
CA TRP A 116 11.58 -6.85 -4.59
C TRP A 116 10.37 -6.54 -5.46
N ALA A 117 10.62 -6.03 -6.66
CA ALA A 117 9.60 -5.83 -7.67
C ALA A 117 9.21 -7.15 -8.32
N PHE A 118 7.98 -7.24 -8.82
CA PHE A 118 7.45 -8.46 -9.43
C PHE A 118 8.12 -8.85 -10.76
N ASP A 119 8.93 -7.97 -11.32
CA ASP A 119 9.81 -8.27 -12.46
C ASP A 119 11.20 -8.82 -12.04
N GLY A 120 11.46 -8.91 -10.73
CA GLY A 120 12.65 -9.53 -10.16
C GLY A 120 13.76 -8.54 -9.77
N PHE A 121 13.61 -7.23 -10.02
CA PHE A 121 14.62 -6.25 -9.60
C PHE A 121 14.46 -5.86 -8.12
N PRO A 122 15.56 -5.62 -7.40
CA PRO A 122 15.52 -5.19 -6.01
C PRO A 122 15.09 -3.73 -5.87
N LEU A 123 14.54 -3.41 -4.70
CA LEU A 123 14.25 -2.05 -4.23
C LEU A 123 15.17 -1.71 -3.06
N TYR A 124 15.85 -0.57 -3.14
CA TYR A 124 16.70 0.00 -2.09
C TYR A 124 16.09 1.29 -1.51
N GLY A 125 16.72 1.81 -0.45
CA GLY A 125 16.41 3.14 0.11
C GLY A 125 16.86 4.29 -0.80
N SER A 126 16.92 5.51 -0.25
CA SER A 126 17.13 6.75 -1.03
C SER A 126 18.58 7.04 -1.44
N ASN A 127 19.53 6.17 -1.05
CA ASN A 127 20.95 6.26 -1.43
C ASN A 127 21.36 5.08 -2.31
N ASN A 128 22.50 5.21 -2.98
CA ASN A 128 23.14 4.10 -3.65
C ASN A 128 23.67 3.09 -2.61
N PRO A 129 23.83 1.80 -2.97
CA PRO A 129 24.38 0.78 -2.06
C PRO A 129 25.77 1.08 -1.49
N ASP A 130 26.55 1.95 -2.13
CA ASP A 130 27.86 2.41 -1.63
C ASP A 130 27.77 3.60 -0.65
N GLY A 131 26.55 4.04 -0.31
CA GLY A 131 26.25 5.16 0.55
C GLY A 131 26.33 6.53 -0.11
N THR A 132 26.58 6.59 -1.43
CA THR A 132 26.53 7.87 -2.15
C THR A 132 25.09 8.34 -2.33
N PRO A 133 24.82 9.66 -2.21
CA PRO A 133 23.48 10.18 -2.41
C PRO A 133 23.05 10.04 -3.88
N ILE A 134 21.77 9.76 -4.08
CA ILE A 134 21.17 9.79 -5.42
C ILE A 134 20.75 11.22 -5.72
N THR A 135 21.25 11.77 -6.82
CA THR A 135 20.99 13.18 -7.19
C THR A 135 19.74 13.31 -8.07
N GLU A 136 19.21 14.54 -8.15
CA GLU A 136 18.04 14.82 -8.99
C GLU A 136 18.29 14.38 -10.44
N ASN A 137 17.34 13.61 -11.00
CA ASN A 137 17.34 13.05 -12.37
C ASN A 137 18.27 11.84 -12.61
N GLU A 138 18.86 11.24 -11.58
CA GLU A 138 19.56 9.95 -11.74
C GLU A 138 18.61 8.77 -11.89
N LEU A 139 17.45 8.85 -11.23
CA LEU A 139 16.40 7.86 -11.36
C LEU A 139 15.57 8.11 -12.62
N ASP A 140 15.21 7.02 -13.29
CA ASP A 140 14.31 7.05 -14.43
C ASP A 140 12.84 7.24 -14.00
N VAL A 141 11.94 7.18 -14.99
CA VAL A 141 10.51 7.37 -14.76
C VAL A 141 9.90 6.34 -13.80
N CYS A 142 10.50 5.15 -13.61
CA CYS A 142 9.98 4.15 -12.66
C CYS A 142 10.62 4.24 -11.27
N ASN A 143 11.39 5.30 -11.00
CA ASN A 143 12.17 5.49 -9.78
C ASN A 143 13.31 4.49 -9.62
N GLY A 144 13.96 4.11 -10.71
CA GLY A 144 15.11 3.19 -10.66
C GLY A 144 16.26 3.60 -11.57
N GLN A 145 17.33 2.82 -11.53
CA GLN A 145 18.57 3.06 -12.27
C GLN A 145 19.31 1.75 -12.53
N ALA A 146 20.32 1.81 -13.40
CA ALA A 146 21.14 0.64 -13.72
C ALA A 146 21.90 0.09 -12.51
N ASP A 147 22.07 -1.23 -12.47
CA ASP A 147 22.77 -1.95 -11.41
C ASP A 147 23.80 -2.92 -11.97
N GLU A 148 24.99 -2.99 -11.36
CA GLU A 148 26.07 -3.86 -11.85
C GLU A 148 25.84 -5.35 -11.56
N VAL A 149 25.06 -5.67 -10.53
CA VAL A 149 24.79 -7.03 -10.07
C VAL A 149 23.48 -7.56 -10.66
N PHE A 150 22.43 -6.74 -10.57
CA PHE A 150 21.07 -7.10 -10.96
C PHE A 150 20.70 -6.59 -12.35
N GLY A 151 21.52 -5.74 -12.98
CA GLY A 151 21.22 -5.04 -14.23
C GLY A 151 20.41 -3.77 -14.02
N TYR A 152 19.47 -3.77 -13.07
CA TYR A 152 18.64 -2.63 -12.71
C TYR A 152 18.20 -2.73 -11.24
N ARG A 153 17.92 -1.59 -10.59
CA ARG A 153 17.37 -1.51 -9.23
C ARG A 153 16.42 -0.33 -9.10
N TYR A 154 15.40 -0.48 -8.25
CA TYR A 154 14.51 0.59 -7.83
C TYR A 154 15.00 1.26 -6.55
N HIS A 155 14.54 2.47 -6.30
CA HIS A 155 14.83 3.22 -5.08
C HIS A 155 13.58 3.86 -4.48
N THR A 156 13.66 4.21 -3.20
CA THR A 156 12.83 5.27 -2.62
C THR A 156 13.44 6.64 -2.93
N SER A 157 12.68 7.71 -2.74
CA SER A 157 13.15 9.09 -2.93
C SER A 157 12.27 10.09 -2.16
N ASP A 158 12.80 11.30 -1.93
CA ASP A 158 12.06 12.36 -1.22
C ASP A 158 11.09 13.13 -2.12
N ALA A 159 11.22 12.97 -3.45
CA ALA A 159 10.39 13.61 -4.46
C ALA A 159 9.56 12.56 -5.22
N PRO A 160 8.39 12.93 -5.78
CA PRO A 160 7.58 12.02 -6.58
C PRO A 160 8.44 11.34 -7.66
N PRO A 161 8.29 10.01 -7.85
CA PRO A 161 7.21 9.17 -7.31
C PRO A 161 7.47 8.58 -5.91
N TYR A 162 8.49 9.01 -5.17
CA TYR A 162 8.87 8.57 -3.81
C TYR A 162 9.28 7.10 -3.63
N ILE A 163 8.77 6.22 -4.48
CA ILE A 163 9.01 4.78 -4.54
C ILE A 163 8.72 4.31 -5.97
N ILE A 164 8.94 3.01 -6.25
CA ILE A 164 8.62 2.40 -7.54
C ILE A 164 7.21 2.78 -8.05
N GLN A 165 7.10 3.26 -9.29
CA GLN A 165 5.81 3.56 -9.92
C GLN A 165 5.48 2.73 -11.17
N CYS A 166 6.45 1.96 -11.67
CA CYS A 166 6.24 1.02 -12.78
C CYS A 166 7.31 -0.08 -12.82
N LEU A 167 7.02 -1.17 -13.52
CA LEU A 167 7.95 -2.27 -13.76
C LEU A 167 8.72 -2.05 -15.06
N MET A 168 10.02 -2.32 -15.04
CA MET A 168 10.95 -2.13 -16.17
C MET A 168 11.43 -3.46 -16.74
N GLY A 169 11.29 -4.54 -15.98
CA GLY A 169 11.61 -5.89 -16.43
C GLY A 169 10.48 -6.59 -17.16
N GLU A 170 10.81 -7.74 -17.75
CA GLU A 170 9.82 -8.63 -18.33
C GLU A 170 8.95 -9.26 -17.26
N VAL A 171 7.64 -9.20 -17.46
CA VAL A 171 6.65 -9.92 -16.67
C VAL A 171 5.84 -10.77 -17.63
N ALA A 172 5.82 -12.08 -17.41
CA ALA A 172 5.18 -13.04 -18.30
C ALA A 172 3.67 -12.75 -18.47
N ASP A 173 2.99 -12.41 -17.38
CA ASP A 173 1.58 -11.98 -17.39
C ASP A 173 1.31 -10.98 -16.25
N LEU A 174 1.12 -9.71 -16.61
CA LEU A 174 0.80 -8.64 -15.65
C LEU A 174 -0.55 -8.85 -14.96
N GLY A 175 -1.49 -9.54 -15.61
CA GLY A 175 -2.82 -9.81 -15.06
C GLY A 175 -2.83 -10.90 -13.98
N ASN A 176 -1.81 -11.79 -13.99
CA ASN A 176 -1.66 -12.86 -13.00
C ASN A 176 -0.74 -12.49 -11.84
N LEU A 177 -0.21 -11.27 -11.81
CA LEU A 177 0.58 -10.83 -10.66
C LEU A 177 -0.30 -10.75 -9.40
N PRO A 178 0.31 -10.94 -8.21
CA PRO A 178 -0.40 -11.02 -6.94
C PRO A 178 -1.32 -9.82 -6.70
N ARG A 179 -2.58 -10.10 -6.32
CA ARG A 179 -3.57 -9.10 -5.92
C ARG A 179 -4.35 -9.61 -4.72
N ILE A 180 -4.60 -8.73 -3.77
CA ILE A 180 -5.49 -9.01 -2.65
C ILE A 180 -6.91 -8.60 -3.06
N ALA A 181 -7.84 -9.56 -3.06
CA ALA A 181 -9.23 -9.30 -3.40
C ALA A 181 -9.97 -8.66 -2.21
N PRO A 182 -10.95 -7.76 -2.47
CA PRO A 182 -11.83 -7.24 -1.43
C PRO A 182 -12.60 -8.36 -0.73
N LEU A 183 -12.95 -8.13 0.54
CA LEU A 183 -13.80 -9.06 1.28
C LEU A 183 -15.18 -9.23 0.62
N ARG A 184 -15.72 -10.44 0.71
CA ARG A 184 -17.05 -10.80 0.24
C ARG A 184 -17.99 -10.95 1.44
N PRO A 185 -19.26 -10.50 1.35
CA PRO A 185 -20.22 -10.73 2.41
C PRO A 185 -20.51 -12.23 2.56
N ALA A 186 -20.53 -12.73 3.79
CA ALA A 186 -21.03 -14.05 4.10
C ALA A 186 -22.56 -14.12 3.90
N GLN A 187 -23.13 -15.34 3.97
CA GLN A 187 -24.56 -15.52 3.83
C GLN A 187 -25.32 -14.74 4.93
N GLY A 188 -26.19 -13.82 4.52
CA GLY A 188 -26.96 -12.97 5.43
C GLY A 188 -26.35 -11.59 5.69
N SER A 189 -25.10 -11.35 5.27
CA SER A 189 -24.47 -10.03 5.29
C SER A 189 -24.82 -9.23 4.03
N SER A 190 -24.95 -7.92 4.17
CA SER A 190 -25.05 -7.01 3.02
C SER A 190 -23.65 -6.60 2.54
N PRO A 191 -23.43 -6.38 1.23
CA PRO A 191 -22.17 -5.82 0.74
C PRO A 191 -21.83 -4.50 1.43
N LEU A 192 -20.55 -4.29 1.76
CA LEU A 192 -20.07 -2.99 2.19
C LEU A 192 -19.90 -2.07 0.98
N ALA A 193 -20.25 -0.79 1.14
CA ALA A 193 -19.89 0.21 0.17
C ALA A 193 -18.38 0.42 0.19
N ALA A 194 -17.78 0.60 -0.98
CA ALA A 194 -16.37 1.00 -1.07
C ALA A 194 -16.21 2.36 -0.37
N GLY A 195 -15.28 2.41 0.59
CA GLY A 195 -14.99 3.63 1.33
C GLY A 195 -14.55 4.77 0.42
N ARG A 196 -14.96 5.99 0.78
CA ARG A 196 -14.62 7.22 0.06
C ARG A 196 -13.99 8.21 1.03
N PRO A 197 -12.87 8.86 0.66
CA PRO A 197 -12.28 9.88 1.50
C PRO A 197 -13.27 10.97 1.93
N PRO A 198 -13.50 11.17 3.24
CA PRO A 198 -14.31 12.28 3.73
C PRO A 198 -13.73 13.61 3.26
N ARG A 199 -14.58 14.46 2.68
CA ARG A 199 -14.12 15.74 2.12
C ARG A 199 -13.61 16.66 3.22
N GLY A 200 -12.39 17.15 3.07
CA GLY A 200 -11.75 18.00 4.09
C GLY A 200 -11.02 17.22 5.18
N GLY A 201 -10.96 15.88 5.08
CA GLY A 201 -10.21 15.04 6.00
C GLY A 201 -10.96 14.74 7.30
N VAL A 202 -10.35 13.88 8.12
CA VAL A 202 -10.85 13.48 9.43
C VAL A 202 -9.90 13.92 10.54
N GLU A 203 -10.39 13.91 11.78
CA GLU A 203 -9.62 14.30 12.96
C GLU A 203 -9.36 13.09 13.88
N ASN A 204 -8.17 13.06 14.49
CA ASN A 204 -7.78 12.08 15.52
C ASN A 204 -8.01 10.62 15.11
N LEU A 205 -7.74 10.28 13.84
CA LEU A 205 -7.84 8.91 13.39
C LEU A 205 -6.78 8.04 14.07
N THR A 206 -7.25 7.01 14.76
CA THR A 206 -6.43 6.08 15.53
C THR A 206 -6.79 4.66 15.20
N PHE A 207 -5.77 3.80 15.11
CA PHE A 207 -5.94 2.37 14.92
C PHE A 207 -5.43 1.62 16.12
N THR A 208 -6.30 0.81 16.73
CA THR A 208 -6.01 0.11 17.98
C THR A 208 -6.32 -1.37 17.87
N ARG A 209 -5.67 -2.16 18.72
CA ARG A 209 -5.95 -3.58 18.92
C ARG A 209 -6.14 -3.84 20.41
N SER A 210 -7.27 -4.44 20.78
CA SER A 210 -7.54 -4.87 22.14
C SER A 210 -6.91 -6.25 22.44
N ASP A 211 -6.81 -6.57 23.73
CA ASP A 211 -6.38 -7.89 24.22
C ASP A 211 -7.31 -9.02 23.73
N SER A 212 -8.59 -8.72 23.48
CA SER A 212 -9.56 -9.66 22.91
C SER A 212 -9.35 -9.93 21.42
N GLY A 213 -8.36 -9.29 20.78
CA GLY A 213 -8.07 -9.42 19.35
C GLY A 213 -8.96 -8.57 18.45
N THR A 214 -9.85 -7.74 19.03
CA THR A 214 -10.63 -6.76 18.27
C THR A 214 -9.73 -5.63 17.82
N ARG A 215 -9.86 -5.25 16.56
CA ARG A 215 -9.19 -4.09 15.97
C ARG A 215 -10.21 -3.01 15.68
N SER A 216 -9.81 -1.76 15.85
CA SER A 216 -10.67 -0.60 15.71
C SER A 216 -9.92 0.53 15.01
N LEU A 217 -10.55 1.10 13.99
CA LEU A 217 -10.19 2.39 13.40
C LEU A 217 -11.23 3.39 13.89
N ASP A 218 -10.87 4.36 14.71
CA ASP A 218 -11.78 5.38 15.26
C ASP A 218 -11.32 6.77 14.84
N TYR A 219 -12.24 7.66 14.46
CA TYR A 219 -11.95 9.03 14.03
C TYR A 219 -13.15 9.96 14.25
N PHE A 220 -12.91 11.27 14.13
CA PHE A 220 -13.96 12.29 14.14
C PHE A 220 -14.10 12.95 12.77
N TYR A 221 -15.33 13.30 12.40
CA TYR A 221 -15.62 14.10 11.22
C TYR A 221 -16.77 15.06 11.52
N HIS A 222 -16.55 16.35 11.35
CA HIS A 222 -17.51 17.42 11.70
C HIS A 222 -18.08 17.32 13.13
N GLY A 223 -17.24 16.94 14.10
CA GLY A 223 -17.61 16.82 15.51
C GLY A 223 -18.33 15.52 15.89
N GLU A 224 -18.59 14.62 14.94
CA GLU A 224 -19.21 13.32 15.17
C GLU A 224 -18.16 12.19 15.13
N ALA A 225 -18.35 11.16 15.96
CA ALA A 225 -17.45 10.01 16.03
C ALA A 225 -17.83 8.89 15.05
N TYR A 226 -16.85 8.35 14.36
CA TYR A 226 -17.00 7.27 13.37
C TYR A 226 -16.00 6.15 13.65
N TYR A 227 -16.28 4.95 13.17
CA TYR A 227 -15.42 3.80 13.39
C TYR A 227 -15.59 2.65 12.38
N ILE A 228 -14.56 1.81 12.30
CA ILE A 228 -14.58 0.46 11.72
C ILE A 228 -14.00 -0.49 12.76
N ARG A 229 -14.79 -1.46 13.21
CA ARG A 229 -14.39 -2.48 14.19
C ARG A 229 -14.48 -3.85 13.58
N TYR A 230 -13.47 -4.68 13.84
CA TYR A 230 -13.47 -6.05 13.36
C TYR A 230 -12.69 -7.01 14.24
N LYS A 231 -13.05 -8.28 14.15
CA LYS A 231 -12.32 -9.41 14.75
C LYS A 231 -12.54 -10.65 13.89
N ALA A 232 -11.65 -11.64 14.01
CA ALA A 232 -11.88 -12.95 13.40
C ALA A 232 -13.22 -13.54 13.86
N SER A 233 -13.96 -14.15 12.95
CA SER A 233 -15.17 -14.91 13.26
C SER A 233 -14.85 -16.38 13.56
N GLU A 234 -15.88 -17.19 13.81
CA GLU A 234 -15.72 -18.64 13.93
C GLU A 234 -15.50 -19.33 12.57
N THR A 235 -15.91 -18.66 11.48
CA THR A 235 -15.70 -19.14 10.12
C THR A 235 -14.25 -18.85 9.70
N PRO A 236 -13.49 -19.84 9.21
CA PRO A 236 -12.12 -19.62 8.76
C PRO A 236 -12.02 -18.52 7.70
N ASP A 237 -11.03 -17.64 7.87
CA ASP A 237 -10.74 -16.48 7.00
C ASP A 237 -11.92 -15.50 6.82
N CYS A 238 -12.79 -15.44 7.83
CA CYS A 238 -13.87 -14.48 7.94
C CYS A 238 -13.73 -13.61 9.18
N TYR A 239 -14.37 -12.45 9.11
CA TYR A 239 -14.28 -11.41 10.12
C TYR A 239 -15.66 -10.84 10.39
N GLU A 240 -15.98 -10.69 11.67
CA GLU A 240 -17.14 -9.94 12.13
C GLU A 240 -16.79 -8.45 12.07
N LEU A 241 -17.48 -7.70 11.23
CA LEU A 241 -17.30 -6.26 11.07
C LEU A 241 -18.51 -5.50 11.62
N GLU A 242 -18.24 -4.37 12.27
CA GLU A 242 -19.22 -3.33 12.55
C GLU A 242 -18.63 -1.98 12.17
N THR A 243 -19.35 -1.21 11.36
CA THR A 243 -18.89 0.06 10.83
C THR A 243 -19.94 1.14 11.07
N ARG A 244 -19.47 2.33 11.45
CA ARG A 244 -20.22 3.59 11.40
C ARG A 244 -19.30 4.58 10.70
N THR A 245 -19.45 4.72 9.38
CA THR A 245 -18.53 5.51 8.55
C THR A 245 -19.25 6.66 7.87
N VAL A 246 -18.50 7.63 7.35
CA VAL A 246 -19.05 8.73 6.53
C VAL A 246 -19.60 8.16 5.23
N THR A 247 -18.94 7.15 4.64
CA THR A 247 -19.43 6.44 3.44
C THR A 247 -20.84 5.87 3.60
N ASN A 248 -21.21 5.46 4.81
CA ASN A 248 -22.52 4.89 5.12
C ASN A 248 -23.47 5.91 5.77
N ASP A 249 -23.23 7.21 5.59
CA ASP A 249 -24.03 8.31 6.18
C ASP A 249 -24.16 8.22 7.71
N GLY A 250 -23.17 7.63 8.38
CA GLY A 250 -23.19 7.38 9.83
C GLY A 250 -24.18 6.30 10.28
N VAL A 251 -24.76 5.53 9.36
CA VAL A 251 -25.60 4.36 9.65
C VAL A 251 -24.71 3.19 10.04
N VAL A 252 -25.02 2.55 11.17
CA VAL A 252 -24.31 1.35 11.61
C VAL A 252 -24.60 0.19 10.63
N LYS A 253 -23.54 -0.44 10.14
CA LYS A 253 -23.57 -1.66 9.34
C LYS A 253 -22.76 -2.74 10.03
N SER A 254 -23.34 -3.93 10.16
CA SER A 254 -22.65 -5.08 10.74
C SER A 254 -22.86 -6.31 9.87
N GLY A 255 -21.90 -7.22 9.89
CA GLY A 255 -21.98 -8.50 9.20
C GLY A 255 -20.66 -9.26 9.26
N GLU A 256 -20.72 -10.51 8.84
CA GLU A 256 -19.55 -11.34 8.60
C GLU A 256 -19.09 -11.18 7.15
N TYR A 257 -17.77 -11.03 6.96
CA TYR A 257 -17.12 -10.84 5.67
C TYR A 257 -15.90 -11.73 5.55
N CYS A 258 -15.74 -12.39 4.41
CA CYS A 258 -14.74 -13.43 4.17
C CYS A 258 -13.84 -13.08 3.00
N ARG A 259 -12.61 -13.60 3.01
CA ARG A 259 -11.68 -13.46 1.89
C ARG A 259 -11.87 -14.58 0.85
#